data_AF-A0A3D3JPP8-F1
#
_entry.id   AF-A0A3D3JPP8-F1
#
_cell.length_a   1.000
_cell.length_b   1.000
_cell.length_c   1.000
_cell.angle_alpha   90.00
_cell.angle_beta   90.00
_cell.angle_gamma   90.00
#
_symmetry.space_group_name_H-M   'P 1'
#
loop_
_entity.id
_entity.type
_entity.pdbx_description
1 polymer ?
#
loop_
_entity_poly.entity_id
_entity_poly.type
_entity_poly.pdbx_seq_one_letter_code
_entity_poly.pdbx_strand_id
1 'polypeptide(L)'
;MKRRTIGPAYERSPATECSEWTSRNFLVLLSAVIFAMLWWFVVDWVVDKLIPFIADDEAAQYSSQDSVWIAVKVIGAVILAVLVCKSRAK
;
A
#
# COMPACT_ATOMS: atom_id res chain seq x y z
N MET A 1 20.03 -30.37 -40.30
CA MET A 1 20.40 -28.96 -40.10
C MET A 1 19.67 -28.43 -38.86
N LYS A 2 20.40 -28.16 -37.75
CA LYS A 2 19.82 -27.52 -36.56
C LYS A 2 19.52 -26.06 -36.88
N ARG A 3 18.27 -25.60 -36.73
CA ARG A 3 17.93 -24.18 -36.77
C ARG A 3 18.77 -23.47 -35.70
N ARG A 4 19.74 -22.65 -36.13
CA ARG A 4 20.29 -21.60 -35.27
C ARG A 4 19.17 -20.62 -35.03
N THR A 5 18.63 -20.58 -33.81
CA THR A 5 17.83 -19.45 -33.35
C THR A 5 18.75 -18.24 -33.34
N ILE A 6 18.63 -17.43 -34.40
CA ILE A 6 19.16 -16.08 -34.44
C ILE A 6 18.52 -15.36 -33.26
N GLY A 7 19.36 -14.81 -32.37
CA GLY A 7 18.86 -14.06 -31.22
C GLY A 7 17.88 -12.97 -31.64
N PRO A 8 17.21 -12.41 -30.64
CA PRO A 8 17.90 -11.26 -30.12
C PRO A 8 18.18 -11.43 -28.64
N ALA A 9 19.47 -11.37 -28.30
CA ALA A 9 19.88 -10.64 -27.12
C ALA A 9 19.57 -9.16 -27.36
N TYR A 10 18.28 -8.79 -27.46
CA TYR A 10 17.90 -7.51 -26.91
C TYR A 10 17.94 -7.80 -25.42
N GLU A 11 19.03 -7.40 -24.76
CA GLU A 11 18.90 -7.04 -23.34
C GLU A 11 17.65 -6.18 -23.29
N ARG A 12 16.55 -6.75 -22.78
CA ARG A 12 15.32 -5.99 -22.64
C ARG A 12 15.73 -4.79 -21.82
N SER A 13 15.51 -3.58 -22.35
CA SER A 13 15.87 -2.40 -21.59
C SER A 13 15.24 -2.53 -20.20
N PRO A 14 15.94 -2.18 -19.11
CA PRO A 14 15.42 -2.36 -17.76
C PRO A 14 14.02 -1.72 -17.59
N ALA A 15 13.71 -0.69 -18.38
CA ALA A 15 12.38 -0.09 -18.47
C ALA A 15 11.29 -1.05 -19.01
N THR A 16 11.58 -1.86 -20.03
CA THR A 16 10.63 -2.83 -20.61
C THR A 16 10.33 -3.96 -19.64
N GLU A 17 11.34 -4.45 -18.92
CA GLU A 17 11.16 -5.48 -17.89
C GLU A 17 10.36 -4.95 -16.70
N CYS A 18 10.65 -3.74 -16.25
CA CYS A 18 9.93 -3.09 -15.16
C CYS A 18 8.48 -2.80 -15.55
N SER A 19 8.21 -2.41 -16.80
CA SER A 19 6.85 -2.19 -17.33
C SER A 19 6.03 -3.49 -17.37
N GLU A 20 6.60 -4.59 -17.88
CA GLU A 20 5.92 -5.89 -17.90
C GLU A 20 5.66 -6.43 -16.48
N TRP A 21 6.63 -6.26 -15.56
CA TRP A 21 6.47 -6.64 -14.16
C TRP A 21 5.38 -5.80 -13.48
N THR A 22 5.37 -4.49 -13.71
CA THR A 22 4.38 -3.58 -13.14
C THR A 22 2.99 -3.88 -13.68
N SER A 23 2.85 -4.15 -14.98
CA SER A 23 1.58 -4.54 -15.60
C SER A 23 1.01 -5.84 -15.00
N ARG A 24 1.87 -6.85 -14.80
CA ARG A 24 1.47 -8.12 -14.14
C ARG A 24 1.06 -7.93 -12.68
N ASN A 25 1.71 -7.00 -11.97
CA ASN A 25 1.44 -6.75 -10.55
C ASN A 25 0.53 -5.55 -10.31
N PHE A 26 0.00 -4.92 -11.37
CA PHE A 26 -0.73 -3.65 -11.28
C PHE A 26 -1.92 -3.73 -10.32
N LEU A 27 -2.71 -4.80 -10.42
CA LEU A 27 -3.85 -5.03 -9.51
C LEU A 27 -3.43 -5.18 -8.05
N VAL A 28 -2.25 -5.75 -7.79
CA VAL A 28 -1.72 -5.92 -6.43
C VAL A 28 -1.28 -4.56 -5.89
N LEU A 29 -0.53 -3.79 -6.67
CA LEU A 29 -0.11 -2.44 -6.31
C LEU A 29 -1.32 -1.52 -6.09
N LEU A 30 -2.30 -1.58 -6.99
CA LEU A 30 -3.55 -0.84 -6.85
C LEU A 30 -4.30 -1.22 -5.58
N SER A 31 -4.41 -2.51 -5.27
CA SER A 31 -5.04 -2.96 -4.03
C SER A 31 -4.28 -2.47 -2.79
N ALA A 32 -2.95 -2.49 -2.79
CA ALA A 32 -2.15 -2.00 -1.68
C ALA A 32 -2.39 -0.49 -1.43
N VAL A 33 -2.50 0.31 -2.50
CA VAL A 33 -2.83 1.74 -2.40
C VAL A 33 -4.24 1.96 -1.86
N ILE A 34 -5.23 1.19 -2.33
CA ILE A 34 -6.61 1.28 -1.82
C ILE A 34 -6.66 0.92 -0.33
N PHE A 35 -6.01 -0.16 0.09
CA PHE A 35 -5.95 -0.56 1.50
C PHE A 35 -5.24 0.47 2.38
N ALA A 36 -4.19 1.11 1.88
CA ALA A 36 -3.52 2.20 2.59
C ALA A 36 -4.44 3.42 2.79
N MET A 37 -5.21 3.81 1.76
CA MET A 37 -6.19 4.90 1.89
C MET A 37 -7.33 4.53 2.85
N LEU A 38 -7.84 3.30 2.80
CA LEU A 38 -8.87 2.82 3.72
C LEU A 38 -8.36 2.84 5.17
N TRP A 39 -7.12 2.41 5.40
CA TRP A 39 -6.50 2.48 6.72
C TRP A 39 -6.44 3.92 7.25
N TRP A 40 -6.02 4.85 6.40
CA TRP A 40 -5.96 6.26 6.75
C TRP A 40 -7.32 6.79 7.19
N PHE A 41 -8.36 6.49 6.40
CA PHE A 41 -9.74 6.85 6.69
C PHE A 41 -10.25 6.22 8.01
N VAL A 42 -9.92 4.96 8.27
CA VAL A 42 -10.30 4.28 9.51
C VAL A 42 -9.67 4.96 10.72
N VAL A 43 -8.38 5.31 10.65
CA VAL A 43 -7.72 6.01 11.76
C VAL A 43 -8.34 7.39 11.98
N ASP A 44 -8.60 8.16 10.91
CA ASP A 44 -9.28 9.46 11.01
C ASP A 44 -10.65 9.32 11.67
N TRP A 45 -11.46 8.38 11.20
CA TRP A 45 -12.79 8.15 11.74
C TRP A 45 -12.75 7.71 13.21
N VAL A 46 -11.81 6.84 13.57
CA VAL A 46 -11.65 6.39 14.96
C VAL A 46 -11.24 7.55 15.86
N VAL A 47 -10.22 8.31 15.47
CA VAL A 47 -9.67 9.37 16.33
C VAL A 47 -10.61 10.57 16.42
N ASP A 48 -11.21 10.99 15.32
CA ASP A 48 -11.99 12.23 15.28
C ASP A 48 -13.48 12.03 15.60
N LYS A 49 -14.00 10.79 15.50
CA LYS A 49 -15.42 10.50 15.74
C LYS A 49 -15.65 9.46 16.82
N LEU A 50 -14.96 8.33 16.79
CA LEU A 50 -15.23 7.25 17.74
C LEU A 50 -14.71 7.57 19.14
N ILE A 51 -13.48 8.06 19.27
CA ILE A 51 -12.88 8.38 20.57
C ILE A 51 -13.66 9.50 21.29
N PRO A 52 -14.00 10.64 20.66
CA PRO A 52 -14.81 11.68 21.29
C PRO A 52 -16.25 11.26 21.60
N PHE A 53 -16.78 10.26 20.89
CA PHE A 53 -18.11 9.72 21.17
C PHE A 53 -18.13 8.83 22.42
N ILE A 54 -17.04 8.13 22.70
CA ILE A 54 -16.96 7.17 23.82
C ILE A 54 -16.44 7.82 25.11
N ALA A 55 -15.52 8.78 24.98
CA ALA A 55 -14.93 9.47 26.12
C ALA A 55 -15.64 10.81 26.34
N ASP A 56 -16.57 10.83 27.29
CA ASP A 56 -17.22 12.04 27.80
C ASP A 56 -16.14 13.03 28.29
N ASP A 57 -16.12 14.21 27.68
CA ASP A 57 -15.37 15.43 27.99
C ASP A 57 -13.83 15.49 27.82
N GLU A 58 -13.04 14.43 28.06
CA GLU A 58 -11.55 14.55 27.94
C GLU A 58 -10.98 14.26 26.55
N ALA A 59 -11.76 13.64 25.65
CA ALA A 59 -11.27 13.22 24.33
C ALA A 59 -11.18 14.32 23.27
N ALA A 60 -11.69 15.52 23.55
CA ALA A 60 -11.63 16.66 22.63
C ALA A 60 -10.19 17.14 22.32
N GLN A 61 -9.18 16.58 22.99
CA GLN A 61 -7.78 16.95 22.83
C GLN A 61 -7.01 16.09 21.81
N TYR A 62 -7.58 14.99 21.31
CA TYR A 62 -6.93 14.15 20.32
C TYR A 62 -7.29 14.59 18.90
N SER A 63 -6.28 14.82 18.06
CA SER A 63 -6.49 15.11 16.63
C SER A 63 -5.86 14.01 15.80
N SER A 64 -6.58 13.51 14.79
CA SER A 64 -6.00 12.60 13.80
C SER A 64 -4.77 13.17 13.07
N GLN A 65 -4.53 14.49 13.16
CA GLN A 65 -3.37 15.17 12.59
C GLN A 65 -2.18 15.27 13.56
N ASP A 66 -2.29 14.79 14.79
CA ASP A 66 -1.15 14.77 15.70
C ASP A 66 -0.05 13.83 15.18
N SER A 67 1.20 14.16 15.48
CA SER A 67 2.38 13.43 15.00
C SER A 67 2.35 11.93 15.32
N VAL A 68 1.78 11.57 16.47
CA VAL A 68 1.59 10.18 16.90
C VAL A 68 0.63 9.44 15.97
N TRP A 69 -0.53 10.02 15.66
CA TRP A 69 -1.54 9.40 14.79
C TRP A 69 -1.09 9.36 13.33
N ILE A 70 -0.33 10.35 12.87
CA ILE A 70 0.35 10.29 11.57
C ILE A 70 1.32 9.11 11.53
N ALA A 71 2.14 8.89 12.57
CA ALA A 71 3.04 7.75 12.63
C ALA A 71 2.28 6.40 12.59
N VAL A 72 1.16 6.29 13.31
CA VAL A 72 0.28 5.10 13.29
C VAL A 72 -0.28 4.84 11.88
N LYS A 73 -0.71 5.89 11.17
CA LYS A 73 -1.19 5.78 9.78
C LYS A 73 -0.10 5.25 8.85
N VAL A 74 1.10 5.82 8.92
CA VAL A 74 2.23 5.43 8.07
C VAL A 74 2.67 3.99 8.36
N ILE A 75 2.88 3.63 9.62
CA ILE A 75 3.33 2.28 10.00
C ILE A 75 2.27 1.24 9.62
N GLY A 76 0.99 1.50 9.94
CA GLY A 76 -0.10 0.60 9.59
C GLY A 76 -0.28 0.42 8.08
N ALA A 77 -0.16 1.50 7.29
CA ALA A 77 -0.20 1.42 5.83
C ALA A 77 0.95 0.57 5.26
N VAL A 78 2.17 0.68 5.81
CA VAL A 78 3.31 -0.14 5.39
C VAL A 78 3.06 -1.61 5.70
N ILE A 79 2.57 -1.94 6.90
CA ILE A 79 2.25 -3.33 7.29
C ILE A 79 1.18 -3.91 6.35
N LEU A 80 0.10 -3.17 6.10
CA LEU A 80 -0.97 -3.60 5.20
C LEU A 80 -0.48 -3.80 3.77
N ALA A 81 0.34 -2.89 3.23
CA ALA A 81 0.94 -3.05 1.92
C ALA A 81 1.79 -4.32 1.82
N VAL A 82 2.61 -4.61 2.84
CA VAL A 82 3.41 -5.84 2.91
C VAL A 82 2.52 -7.09 2.97
N LEU A 83 1.43 -7.07 3.74
CA LEU A 83 0.49 -8.18 3.83
C LEU A 83 -0.22 -8.45 2.51
N VAL A 84 -0.68 -7.40 1.82
CA VAL A 84 -1.30 -7.49 0.49
C VAL A 84 -0.34 -8.10 -0.51
N CYS A 85 0.90 -7.61 -0.56
CA CYS A 85 1.94 -8.17 -1.43
C CYS A 85 2.26 -9.63 -1.11
N LYS A 86 2.37 -10.00 0.18
CA LYS A 86 2.63 -11.39 0.60
C LYS A 86 1.48 -12.34 0.28
N SER A 87 0.23 -11.89 0.39
CA SER A 87 -0.94 -12.74 0.13
C SER A 87 -1.03 -13.24 -1.31
N ARG A 88 -0.39 -12.52 -2.25
CA ARG A 88 -0.35 -12.81 -3.69
C ARG A 88 0.90 -13.58 -4.14
N ALA A 89 1.87 -13.80 -3.25
CA ALA A 89 3.10 -14.53 -3.54
C ALA A 89 2.95 -16.06 -3.45
N LYS A 90 1.71 -16.57 -3.53
CA LYS A 90 1.40 -18.01 -3.57
C LYS A 90 1.22 -18.49 -5.00
#